data_AF-A0A2E2U5S7-F1
#
_entry.id   AF-A0A2E2U5S7-F1
#
_cell.length_a   1.000
_cell.length_b   1.000
_cell.length_c   1.000
_cell.angle_alpha   90.00
_cell.angle_beta   90.00
_cell.angle_gamma   90.00
#
_symmetry.space_group_name_H-M   'P 1'
#
loop_
_entity.id
_entity.type
_entity.pdbx_description
1 polymer ?
#
loop_
_entity_poly.entity_id
_entity_poly.type
_entity_poly.pdbx_seq_one_letter_code
_entity_poly.pdbx_strand_id
1 'polypeptide(L)'
;MFYGILILGCILIAALHLYPISIESLFKSTSRGLTQPEVIAQQLVNFDPHLELPEYKFYHLMIWDMKALEKKYGINPNSAFQELRKALNLDIKSDRKIKGIIQTSFLQYISMCAFTWFMLLHMTATLGFSLEIVDISLILLWQIIGSYLFSQVVKSIKMRICAPFLPLFKMIYKVRCLVKTSRPLHEIKTEMEEYLDQKKSSKKHFSIIQRLEFYLRTIKTKGTLPKEELNLLVEEIWDHYEVSLEKMEKLLLGVKLLSFLLFVIPGYFYSIGLVIGQVGI
;
A
#
# COMPACT_ATOMS: atom_id res chain seq x y z
N MET A 1 21.10 -13.55 32.86
CA MET A 1 19.72 -13.79 32.35
C MET A 1 18.83 -12.55 32.38
N PHE A 2 18.70 -11.84 33.52
CA PHE A 2 17.76 -10.71 33.67
C PHE A 2 18.00 -9.54 32.68
N TYR A 3 19.26 -9.16 32.46
CA TYR A 3 19.62 -8.08 31.53
C TYR A 3 19.32 -8.40 30.07
N GLY A 4 19.40 -9.66 29.66
CA GLY A 4 19.07 -10.09 28.30
C GLY A 4 17.58 -9.94 27.98
N ILE A 5 16.72 -10.28 28.94
CA ILE A 5 15.26 -10.09 28.83
C ILE A 5 14.91 -8.60 28.78
N LEU A 6 15.60 -7.78 29.58
CA LEU A 6 15.43 -6.32 29.59
C LEU A 6 15.82 -5.70 28.24
N ILE A 7 16.95 -6.11 27.65
CA ILE A 7 17.40 -5.62 26.34
C ILE A 7 16.45 -6.05 25.22
N LEU A 8 16.01 -7.32 25.21
CA LEU A 8 15.00 -7.80 24.25
C LEU A 8 13.67 -7.05 24.40
N GLY A 9 13.25 -6.78 25.63
CA GLY A 9 12.08 -5.95 25.92
C GLY A 9 12.25 -4.52 25.40
N CYS A 10 13.40 -3.88 25.62
CA CYS A 10 13.70 -2.53 25.13
C CYS A 10 13.78 -2.48 23.59
N ILE A 11 14.37 -3.48 22.94
CA ILE A 11 14.42 -3.56 21.46
C ILE A 11 13.02 -3.78 20.90
N LEU A 12 12.20 -4.64 21.53
CA LEU A 12 10.82 -4.84 21.13
C LEU A 12 9.99 -3.56 21.31
N ILE A 13 10.14 -2.87 22.43
CA ILE A 13 9.45 -1.60 22.71
C ILE A 13 9.92 -0.52 21.73
N ALA A 14 11.22 -0.37 21.48
CA ALA A 14 11.75 0.58 20.51
C ALA A 14 11.31 0.26 19.08
N ALA A 15 11.27 -1.01 18.69
CA ALA A 15 10.74 -1.45 17.41
C ALA A 15 9.24 -1.15 17.27
N LEU A 16 8.46 -1.37 18.34
CA LEU A 16 7.04 -0.99 18.43
C LEU A 16 6.81 0.52 18.43
N HIS A 17 7.77 1.31 18.90
CA HIS A 17 7.68 2.76 18.92
C HIS A 17 8.10 3.41 17.60
N LEU A 18 9.15 2.89 16.96
CA LEU A 18 9.67 3.33 15.66
C LEU A 18 8.78 2.86 14.50
N TYR A 19 8.22 1.67 14.64
CA TYR A 19 7.16 1.16 13.79
C TYR A 19 5.97 0.94 14.69
N PRO A 20 5.01 1.88 14.78
CA PRO A 20 3.74 1.63 15.43
C PRO A 20 2.98 0.58 14.61
N ILE A 21 3.44 -0.67 14.72
CA ILE A 21 2.63 -1.85 14.56
C ILE A 21 1.64 -1.68 15.69
N SER A 22 0.51 -1.07 15.36
CA SER A 22 -0.61 -0.96 16.28
C SER A 22 -0.88 -2.39 16.78
N ILE A 23 -0.43 -2.72 18.00
CA ILE A 23 -0.75 -4.00 18.66
C ILE A 23 -2.27 -4.08 18.80
N GLU A 24 -2.93 -2.93 18.96
CA GLU A 24 -4.37 -2.78 18.77
C GLU A 24 -4.86 -3.29 17.41
N SER A 25 -4.12 -3.17 16.31
CA SER A 25 -4.55 -3.75 15.03
C SER A 25 -4.55 -5.28 15.00
N LEU A 26 -3.77 -5.93 15.87
CA LEU A 26 -3.74 -7.39 16.06
C LEU A 26 -4.78 -7.88 17.09
N PHE A 27 -5.13 -7.08 18.11
CA PHE A 27 -6.03 -7.47 19.21
C PHE A 27 -7.42 -6.81 19.18
N LYS A 28 -7.65 -5.75 18.40
CA LYS A 28 -8.91 -4.97 18.41
C LYS A 28 -9.82 -5.45 17.27
N SER A 29 -10.51 -6.57 17.52
CA SER A 29 -11.66 -7.01 16.69
C SER A 29 -13.01 -6.50 17.22
N THR A 30 -13.06 -5.73 18.32
CA THR A 30 -14.34 -5.57 19.05
C THR A 30 -14.90 -4.15 19.16
N SER A 31 -14.20 -3.08 18.74
CA SER A 31 -14.83 -1.77 18.52
C SER A 31 -13.94 -0.83 17.68
N ARG A 32 -13.87 -1.06 16.36
CA ARG A 32 -13.20 -0.09 15.47
C ARG A 32 -14.20 1.00 15.08
N GLY A 33 -13.87 2.24 15.44
CA GLY A 33 -14.42 3.40 14.74
C GLY A 33 -14.13 3.28 13.24
N LEU A 34 -15.05 3.80 12.42
CA LEU A 34 -14.97 3.70 10.97
C LEU A 34 -13.75 4.45 10.45
N THR A 35 -12.98 3.81 9.57
CA THR A 35 -11.89 4.48 8.83
C THR A 35 -12.47 5.53 7.89
N GLN A 36 -11.71 6.60 7.58
CA GLN A 36 -12.14 7.65 6.64
C GLN A 36 -12.82 7.13 5.36
N PRO A 37 -12.28 6.13 4.62
CA PRO A 37 -12.94 5.63 3.43
C PRO A 37 -14.22 4.82 3.73
N GLU A 38 -14.35 4.18 4.91
CA GLU A 38 -15.61 3.57 5.35
C GLU A 38 -16.66 4.62 5.71
N VAL A 39 -16.23 5.74 6.32
CA VAL A 39 -17.09 6.90 6.56
C VAL A 39 -17.62 7.44 5.24
N ILE A 40 -16.76 7.67 4.23
CA ILE A 40 -17.20 8.08 2.88
C ILE A 40 -18.17 7.05 2.29
N ALA A 41 -17.85 5.75 2.37
CA ALA A 41 -18.69 4.70 1.82
C ALA A 41 -20.08 4.62 2.48
N GLN A 42 -20.19 4.95 3.77
CA GLN A 42 -21.46 5.07 4.49
C GLN A 42 -22.19 6.38 4.18
N GLN A 43 -21.47 7.49 4.09
CA GLN A 43 -22.04 8.80 3.72
C GLN A 43 -22.64 8.78 2.32
N LEU A 44 -22.02 8.05 1.38
CA LEU A 44 -22.57 7.80 0.03
C LEU A 44 -23.89 7.01 0.05
N VAL A 45 -24.27 6.36 1.16
CA VAL A 45 -25.57 5.70 1.34
C VAL A 45 -26.63 6.69 1.83
N ASN A 46 -26.26 7.49 2.83
CA ASN A 46 -27.20 8.36 3.54
C ASN A 46 -27.40 9.72 2.85
N PHE A 47 -26.57 10.04 1.85
CA PHE A 47 -26.69 11.21 0.98
C PHE A 47 -26.89 12.51 1.76
N ASP A 48 -26.05 12.76 2.77
CA ASP A 48 -26.10 14.00 3.53
C ASP A 48 -25.43 15.13 2.72
N PRO A 49 -26.16 16.19 2.31
CA PRO A 49 -25.62 17.30 1.55
C PRO A 49 -24.71 18.22 2.39
N HIS A 50 -24.85 18.22 3.72
CA HIS A 50 -24.17 19.17 4.61
C HIS A 50 -22.92 18.60 5.29
N LEU A 51 -22.62 17.32 5.10
CA LEU A 51 -21.54 16.65 5.81
C LEU A 51 -20.18 16.86 5.15
N GLU A 52 -19.19 17.27 5.93
CA GLU A 52 -17.79 17.37 5.51
C GLU A 52 -17.26 15.97 5.15
N LEU A 53 -16.88 15.79 3.88
CA LEU A 53 -16.30 14.56 3.37
C LEU A 53 -14.82 14.50 3.75
N PRO A 54 -14.33 13.43 4.41
CA PRO A 54 -12.92 13.30 4.69
C PRO A 54 -12.12 13.13 3.40
N GLU A 55 -10.89 13.66 3.37
CA GLU A 55 -10.03 13.57 2.21
C GLU A 55 -9.49 12.15 2.03
N TYR A 56 -9.87 11.48 0.94
CA TYR A 56 -9.35 10.17 0.59
C TYR A 56 -9.08 10.03 -0.91
N LYS A 57 -7.79 9.87 -1.27
CA LYS A 57 -7.29 9.71 -2.65
C LYS A 57 -7.99 10.66 -3.62
N PHE A 58 -8.43 10.21 -4.79
CA PHE A 58 -9.20 11.04 -5.74
C PHE A 58 -10.72 10.98 -5.52
N TYR A 59 -11.20 10.11 -4.62
CA TYR A 59 -12.64 9.87 -4.44
C TYR A 59 -13.36 11.11 -3.91
N HIS A 60 -12.76 11.82 -2.96
CA HIS A 60 -13.36 13.05 -2.41
C HIS A 60 -13.58 14.10 -3.51
N LEU A 61 -12.58 14.33 -4.39
CA LEU A 61 -12.72 15.25 -5.53
C LEU A 61 -13.83 14.82 -6.47
N MET A 62 -13.93 13.53 -6.80
CA MET A 62 -15.01 13.03 -7.67
C MET A 62 -16.39 13.24 -7.06
N ILE A 63 -16.54 13.04 -5.74
CA ILE A 63 -17.82 13.23 -5.07
C ILE A 63 -18.22 14.71 -5.12
N TRP A 64 -17.26 15.61 -4.88
CA TRP A 64 -17.48 17.05 -5.01
C TRP A 64 -17.84 17.46 -6.44
N ASP A 65 -17.13 16.94 -7.44
CA ASP A 65 -17.43 17.18 -8.86
C ASP A 65 -18.86 16.73 -9.20
N MET A 66 -19.29 15.56 -8.73
CA MET A 66 -20.65 15.06 -8.96
C MET A 66 -21.72 15.90 -8.25
N LYS A 67 -21.50 16.32 -7.00
CA LYS A 67 -22.40 17.25 -6.29
C LYS A 67 -22.51 18.60 -7.01
N ALA A 68 -21.39 19.11 -7.53
CA ALA A 68 -21.38 20.35 -8.31
C ALA A 68 -22.19 20.22 -9.60
N LEU A 69 -22.10 19.08 -10.29
CA LEU A 69 -22.90 18.79 -11.48
C LEU A 69 -24.40 18.64 -11.16
N GLU A 70 -24.74 17.96 -10.06
CA GLU A 70 -26.12 17.87 -9.58
C GLU A 70 -26.71 19.28 -9.34
N LYS A 71 -25.99 20.14 -8.60
CA LYS A 71 -26.44 21.51 -8.33
C LYS A 71 -26.59 22.35 -9.60
N LYS A 72 -25.68 22.19 -10.56
CA LYS A 72 -25.65 23.01 -11.79
C LYS A 72 -26.66 22.55 -12.84
N TYR A 73 -26.96 21.26 -12.92
CA TYR A 73 -27.73 20.67 -14.01
C TYR A 73 -28.96 19.87 -13.58
N GLY A 74 -29.19 19.69 -12.27
CA GLY A 74 -30.32 18.91 -11.74
C GLY A 74 -30.22 17.40 -12.02
N ILE A 75 -29.02 16.89 -12.31
CA ILE A 75 -28.82 15.49 -12.67
C ILE A 75 -28.74 14.64 -11.41
N ASN A 76 -29.46 13.52 -11.38
CA ASN A 76 -29.41 12.56 -10.28
C ASN A 76 -28.06 11.78 -10.26
N PRO A 77 -27.18 11.98 -9.26
CA PRO A 77 -25.86 11.35 -9.22
C PRO A 77 -25.86 9.98 -8.54
N ASN A 78 -27.02 9.46 -8.08
CA ASN A 78 -27.11 8.20 -7.32
C ASN A 78 -26.42 7.04 -8.02
N SER A 79 -26.60 6.92 -9.34
CA SER A 79 -26.01 5.83 -10.13
C SER A 79 -24.48 5.92 -10.24
N ALA A 80 -23.91 7.13 -10.18
CA ALA A 80 -22.48 7.39 -10.16
C ALA A 80 -21.91 7.14 -8.77
N PHE A 81 -22.59 7.57 -7.71
CA PHE A 81 -22.18 7.32 -6.33
C PHE A 81 -22.19 5.83 -5.96
N GLN A 82 -23.16 5.06 -6.45
CA GLN A 82 -23.15 3.61 -6.27
C GLN A 82 -21.89 2.96 -6.89
N GLU A 83 -21.43 3.43 -8.04
CA GLU A 83 -20.17 2.94 -8.64
C GLU A 83 -18.95 3.39 -7.86
N LEU A 84 -18.90 4.67 -7.46
CA LEU A 84 -17.80 5.19 -6.64
C LEU A 84 -17.72 4.43 -5.31
N ARG A 85 -18.85 4.06 -4.71
CA ARG A 85 -18.88 3.23 -3.51
C ARG A 85 -18.33 1.82 -3.76
N LYS A 86 -18.73 1.16 -4.86
CA LYS A 86 -18.17 -0.14 -5.24
C LYS A 86 -16.65 -0.06 -5.44
N ALA A 87 -16.20 0.95 -6.18
CA ALA A 87 -14.79 1.23 -6.42
C ALA A 87 -14.01 1.48 -5.12
N LEU A 88 -14.57 2.30 -4.24
CA LEU A 88 -13.99 2.63 -2.94
C LEU A 88 -13.88 1.38 -2.06
N ASN A 89 -14.89 0.51 -2.04
CA ASN A 89 -14.82 -0.75 -1.30
C ASN A 89 -13.71 -1.68 -1.83
N LEU A 90 -13.55 -1.77 -3.16
CA LEU A 90 -12.45 -2.53 -3.77
C LEU A 90 -11.08 -1.92 -3.43
N ASP A 91 -10.98 -0.60 -3.42
CA ASP A 91 -9.76 0.11 -3.03
C ASP A 91 -9.41 -0.09 -1.56
N ILE A 92 -10.40 -0.02 -0.65
CA ILE A 92 -10.22 -0.34 0.78
C ILE A 92 -9.74 -1.79 0.94
N LYS A 93 -10.37 -2.75 0.24
CA LYS A 93 -9.97 -4.16 0.27
C LYS A 93 -8.51 -4.34 -0.18
N SER A 94 -8.13 -3.66 -1.25
CA SER A 94 -6.78 -3.68 -1.80
C SER A 94 -5.76 -3.04 -0.87
N ASP A 95 -6.08 -1.88 -0.27
CA ASP A 95 -5.23 -1.21 0.71
C ASP A 95 -5.03 -2.07 1.97
N ARG A 96 -6.06 -2.80 2.41
CA ARG A 96 -5.92 -3.78 3.50
C ARG A 96 -5.01 -4.94 3.11
N LYS A 97 -5.14 -5.49 1.89
CA LYS A 97 -4.24 -6.53 1.36
C LYS A 97 -2.78 -6.04 1.36
N ILE A 98 -2.52 -4.83 0.84
CA ILE A 98 -1.19 -4.20 0.83
C ILE A 98 -0.65 -4.04 2.26
N LYS A 99 -1.46 -3.48 3.18
CA LYS A 99 -1.05 -3.30 4.57
C LYS A 99 -0.73 -4.64 5.22
N GLY A 100 -1.54 -5.67 5.01
CA GLY A 100 -1.32 -7.02 5.52
C GLY A 100 0.00 -7.63 5.03
N ILE A 101 0.30 -7.51 3.73
CA ILE A 101 1.56 -8.00 3.15
C ILE A 101 2.76 -7.28 3.80
N ILE A 102 2.70 -5.95 3.92
CA ILE A 102 3.77 -5.14 4.52
C ILE A 102 3.96 -5.51 5.99
N GLN A 103 2.88 -5.53 6.79
CA GLN A 103 2.92 -5.88 8.21
C GLN A 103 3.48 -7.28 8.45
N THR A 104 3.03 -8.26 7.67
CA THR A 104 3.55 -9.64 7.74
C THR A 104 5.04 -9.68 7.44
N SER A 105 5.51 -8.92 6.45
CA SER A 105 6.92 -8.89 6.08
C SER A 105 7.79 -8.26 7.19
N PHE A 106 7.33 -7.16 7.81
CA PHE A 106 7.99 -6.55 8.95
C PHE A 106 8.01 -7.46 10.18
N LEU A 107 6.89 -8.09 10.51
CA LEU A 107 6.79 -9.01 11.64
C LEU A 107 7.76 -10.19 11.49
N GLN A 108 7.87 -10.74 10.28
CA GLN A 108 8.81 -11.81 9.97
C GLN A 108 10.26 -11.33 10.13
N TYR A 109 10.61 -10.13 9.65
CA TYR A 109 11.94 -9.57 9.83
C TYR A 109 12.29 -9.37 11.32
N ILE A 110 11.39 -8.76 12.09
CA ILE A 110 11.56 -8.55 13.54
C ILE A 110 11.72 -9.88 14.27
N SER A 111 10.94 -10.90 13.90
CA SER A 111 11.03 -12.24 14.49
C SER A 111 12.40 -12.87 14.27
N MET A 112 13.00 -12.69 13.08
CA MET A 112 14.34 -13.18 12.76
C MET A 112 15.43 -12.45 13.56
N CYS A 113 15.31 -11.13 13.72
CA CYS A 113 16.20 -10.36 14.59
C CYS A 113 16.08 -10.83 16.06
N ALA A 114 14.85 -10.98 16.56
CA ALA A 114 14.59 -11.47 17.92
C ALA A 114 15.17 -12.87 18.15
N PHE A 115 15.05 -13.77 17.17
CA PHE A 115 15.68 -15.09 17.23
C PHE A 115 17.20 -15.02 17.31
N THR A 116 17.83 -14.11 16.57
CA THR A 116 19.28 -13.89 16.62
C THR A 116 19.72 -13.44 18.02
N TRP A 117 18.99 -12.50 18.62
CA TRP A 117 19.23 -12.06 20.00
C TRP A 117 19.02 -13.17 21.02
N PHE A 118 17.95 -13.95 20.86
CA PHE A 118 17.69 -15.10 21.71
C PHE A 118 18.85 -16.10 21.67
N MET A 119 19.35 -16.42 20.48
CA MET A 119 20.51 -17.32 20.32
C MET A 119 21.78 -16.74 20.95
N LEU A 120 22.07 -15.46 20.75
CA LEU A 120 23.21 -14.78 21.37
C LEU A 120 23.17 -14.86 22.90
N LEU A 121 22.01 -14.58 23.49
CA LEU A 121 21.81 -14.65 24.94
C LEU A 121 21.89 -16.08 25.47
N HIS A 122 21.39 -17.05 24.70
CA HIS A 122 21.45 -18.45 25.08
C HIS A 122 22.89 -18.98 25.06
N MET A 123 23.68 -18.64 24.03
CA MET A 123 25.08 -19.02 23.92
C MET A 123 25.92 -18.42 25.06
N THR A 124 25.77 -17.12 25.33
CA THR A 124 26.49 -16.46 26.44
C THR A 124 26.13 -17.05 27.80
N ALA A 125 24.86 -17.36 28.03
CA ALA A 125 24.42 -18.00 29.28
C ALA A 125 24.97 -19.42 29.44
N THR A 126 25.03 -20.20 28.36
CA THR A 126 25.44 -21.61 28.40
C THR A 126 26.95 -21.75 28.54
N LEU A 127 27.71 -20.88 27.88
CA LEU A 127 29.17 -20.95 27.88
C LEU A 127 29.82 -20.12 29.00
N GLY A 128 29.05 -19.26 29.67
CA GLY A 128 29.54 -18.48 30.82
C GLY A 128 30.41 -17.28 30.46
N PHE A 129 30.44 -16.86 29.20
CA PHE A 129 31.22 -15.71 28.76
C PHE A 129 30.42 -14.39 28.78
N SER A 130 31.12 -13.29 29.03
CA SER A 130 30.59 -11.93 28.89
C SER A 130 30.97 -11.34 27.54
N LEU A 131 29.98 -10.81 26.82
CA LEU A 131 30.21 -10.02 25.60
C LEU A 131 30.56 -8.57 25.96
N GLU A 132 31.49 -7.99 25.21
CA GLU A 132 31.78 -6.57 25.33
C GLU A 132 30.61 -5.74 24.81
N ILE A 133 30.38 -4.59 25.44
CA ILE A 133 29.28 -3.67 25.08
C ILE A 133 29.43 -3.18 23.63
N VAL A 134 30.66 -3.05 23.14
CA VAL A 134 30.97 -2.62 21.78
C VAL A 134 30.39 -3.59 20.75
N ASP A 135 30.58 -4.90 20.97
CA ASP A 135 30.08 -5.94 20.06
C ASP A 135 28.55 -5.98 20.01
N ILE A 136 27.91 -5.90 21.18
CA ILE A 136 26.46 -5.82 21.31
C ILE A 136 25.93 -4.60 20.56
N SER A 137 26.60 -3.46 20.72
CA SER A 137 26.23 -2.20 20.06
C SER A 137 26.38 -2.30 18.55
N LEU A 138 27.42 -2.97 18.05
CA LEU A 138 27.66 -3.17 16.63
C LEU A 138 26.58 -4.04 16.00
N ILE A 139 26.23 -5.18 16.63
CA ILE A 139 25.15 -6.07 16.15
C ILE A 139 23.81 -5.32 16.13
N LEU A 140 23.51 -4.55 17.17
CA LEU A 140 22.29 -3.75 17.25
C LEU A 140 22.23 -2.69 16.14
N LEU A 141 23.32 -1.93 15.96
CA LEU A 141 23.42 -0.91 14.92
C LEU A 141 23.23 -1.53 13.53
N TRP A 142 23.82 -2.69 13.28
CA TRP A 142 23.70 -3.42 12.03
C TRP A 142 22.25 -3.81 11.72
N GLN A 143 21.51 -4.32 12.71
CA GLN A 143 20.10 -4.66 12.56
C GLN A 143 19.20 -3.42 12.38
N ILE A 144 19.50 -2.31 13.06
CA ILE A 144 18.78 -1.04 12.88
C ILE A 144 18.94 -0.53 11.44
N ILE A 145 20.17 -0.55 10.91
CA ILE A 145 20.45 -0.19 9.51
C ILE A 145 19.66 -1.10 8.56
N GLY A 146 19.66 -2.41 8.82
CA GLY A 146 18.89 -3.38 8.04
C GLY A 146 17.38 -3.10 8.04
N SER A 147 16.79 -2.81 9.20
CA SER A 147 15.38 -2.46 9.34
C SER A 147 15.03 -1.18 8.58
N TYR A 148 15.88 -0.15 8.69
CA TYR A 148 15.69 1.11 7.99
C TYR A 148 15.72 0.90 6.47
N LEU A 149 16.74 0.21 5.95
CA LEU A 149 16.88 -0.09 4.53
C LEU A 149 15.70 -0.94 4.01
N PHE A 150 15.29 -1.96 4.76
CA PHE A 150 14.11 -2.77 4.44
C PHE A 150 12.87 -1.89 4.27
N SER A 151 12.63 -0.98 5.22
CA SER A 151 11.50 -0.04 5.17
C SER A 151 11.53 0.87 3.93
N GLN A 152 12.70 1.41 3.56
CA GLN A 152 12.84 2.26 2.37
C GLN A 152 12.61 1.49 1.07
N VAL A 153 13.08 0.24 0.99
CA VAL A 153 12.86 -0.63 -0.17
C VAL A 153 11.38 -0.98 -0.32
N VAL A 154 10.69 -1.34 0.78
CA VAL A 154 9.25 -1.62 0.78
C VAL A 154 8.46 -0.39 0.29
N LYS A 155 8.79 0.80 0.82
CA LYS A 155 8.16 2.07 0.39
C LYS A 155 8.39 2.33 -1.11
N SER A 156 9.60 2.11 -1.58
CA SER A 156 9.98 2.28 -2.99
C SER A 156 9.22 1.34 -3.91
N ILE A 157 9.11 0.05 -3.54
CA ILE A 157 8.36 -0.96 -4.30
C ILE A 157 6.87 -0.57 -4.37
N LYS A 158 6.25 -0.23 -3.22
CA LYS A 158 4.86 0.21 -3.16
C LYS A 158 4.59 1.39 -4.10
N MET A 159 5.43 2.43 -4.04
CA MET A 159 5.29 3.60 -4.91
C MET A 159 5.48 3.25 -6.38
N ARG A 160 6.47 2.42 -6.72
CA ARG A 160 6.76 2.05 -8.11
C ARG A 160 5.63 1.25 -8.78
N ILE A 161 4.95 0.41 -8.00
CA ILE A 161 3.90 -0.50 -8.48
C ILE A 161 2.52 0.15 -8.40
N CYS A 162 2.13 0.71 -7.25
CA CYS A 162 0.77 1.19 -7.03
C CYS A 162 0.53 2.63 -7.53
N ALA A 163 1.53 3.52 -7.42
CA ALA A 163 1.31 4.94 -7.73
C ALA A 163 0.85 5.22 -9.18
N PRO A 164 1.33 4.50 -10.21
CA PRO A 164 0.88 4.72 -11.58
C PRO A 164 -0.61 4.40 -11.83
N PHE A 165 -1.22 3.53 -11.02
CA PHE A 165 -2.64 3.19 -11.15
C PHE A 165 -3.56 4.29 -10.66
N LEU A 166 -3.13 5.10 -9.68
CA LEU A 166 -3.97 6.14 -9.10
C LEU A 166 -4.51 7.16 -10.12
N PRO A 167 -3.68 7.79 -10.98
CA PRO A 167 -4.19 8.70 -12.00
C PRO A 167 -5.01 7.98 -13.08
N LEU A 168 -4.73 6.70 -13.35
CA LEU A 168 -5.48 5.88 -14.32
C LEU A 168 -6.89 5.58 -13.80
N PHE A 169 -7.01 5.11 -12.56
CA PHE A 169 -8.30 4.94 -11.88
C PHE A 169 -9.07 6.26 -11.81
N LYS A 170 -8.40 7.35 -11.41
CA LYS A 170 -9.01 8.68 -11.39
C LYS A 170 -9.65 8.99 -12.74
N MET A 171 -8.89 8.80 -13.82
CA MET A 171 -9.38 9.15 -15.14
C MET A 171 -10.57 8.28 -15.57
N ILE A 172 -10.46 6.97 -15.40
CA ILE A 172 -11.47 6.04 -15.90
C ILE A 172 -12.78 6.14 -15.12
N TYR A 173 -12.71 6.32 -13.79
CA TYR A 173 -13.91 6.60 -13.01
C TYR A 173 -14.50 7.97 -13.30
N LYS A 174 -13.69 9.00 -13.60
CA LYS A 174 -14.20 10.31 -14.02
C LYS A 174 -15.02 10.17 -15.30
N VAL A 175 -14.48 9.54 -16.33
CA VAL A 175 -15.20 9.25 -17.59
C VAL A 175 -16.48 8.47 -17.33
N ARG A 176 -16.43 7.43 -16.49
CA ARG A 176 -17.60 6.60 -16.16
C ARG A 176 -18.69 7.37 -15.45
N CYS A 177 -18.34 8.23 -14.51
CA CYS A 177 -19.28 9.12 -13.85
C CYS A 177 -19.92 10.11 -14.85
N LEU A 178 -19.11 10.77 -15.68
CA LEU A 178 -19.60 11.70 -16.70
C LEU A 178 -20.59 11.02 -17.67
N VAL A 179 -20.28 9.82 -18.16
CA VAL A 179 -21.16 9.03 -19.03
C VAL A 179 -22.47 8.65 -18.33
N LYS A 180 -22.42 8.23 -17.06
CA LYS A 180 -23.62 7.88 -16.29
C LYS A 180 -24.53 9.08 -16.03
N THR A 181 -23.95 10.24 -15.81
CA THR A 181 -24.67 11.51 -15.65
C THR A 181 -25.05 12.17 -16.98
N SER A 182 -24.90 11.46 -18.12
CA SER A 182 -25.26 11.95 -19.46
C SER A 182 -24.60 13.29 -19.81
N ARG A 183 -23.34 13.49 -19.42
CA ARG A 183 -22.60 14.71 -19.75
C ARG A 183 -22.31 14.82 -21.24
N PRO A 184 -22.18 16.05 -21.78
CA PRO A 184 -21.80 16.24 -23.17
C PRO A 184 -20.50 15.51 -23.50
N LEU A 185 -20.48 14.80 -24.63
CA LEU A 185 -19.33 14.01 -25.06
C LEU A 185 -18.06 14.85 -25.30
N HIS A 186 -18.21 16.15 -25.58
CA HIS A 186 -17.07 17.04 -25.72
C HIS A 186 -16.30 17.20 -24.41
N GLU A 187 -16.98 17.24 -23.25
CA GLU A 187 -16.32 17.33 -21.94
C GLU A 187 -15.54 16.03 -21.66
N ILE A 188 -16.16 14.88 -21.93
CA ILE A 188 -15.52 13.56 -21.78
C ILE A 188 -14.28 13.46 -22.67
N LYS A 189 -14.40 13.92 -23.92
CA LYS A 189 -13.30 13.95 -24.89
C LYS A 189 -12.13 14.80 -24.39
N THR A 190 -12.38 16.02 -23.91
CA THR A 190 -11.33 16.93 -23.42
C THR A 190 -10.55 16.32 -22.26
N GLU A 191 -11.26 15.72 -21.30
CA GLU A 191 -10.64 15.03 -20.15
C GLU A 191 -9.75 13.86 -20.60
N MET A 192 -10.21 13.09 -21.60
CA MET A 192 -9.45 12.00 -22.22
C MET A 192 -8.21 12.49 -22.93
N GLU A 193 -8.32 13.57 -23.70
CA GLU A 193 -7.18 14.18 -24.40
C GLU A 193 -6.13 14.69 -23.41
N GLU A 194 -6.53 15.44 -22.38
CA GLU A 194 -5.62 15.97 -21.37
C GLU A 194 -4.84 14.86 -20.66
N TYR A 195 -5.51 13.79 -20.23
CA TYR A 195 -4.87 12.65 -19.59
C TYR A 195 -3.89 11.94 -20.53
N LEU A 196 -4.30 11.68 -21.77
CA LEU A 196 -3.49 10.95 -22.74
C LEU A 196 -2.26 11.76 -23.16
N ASP A 197 -2.40 13.07 -23.36
CA ASP A 197 -1.28 13.96 -23.69
C ASP A 197 -0.21 13.96 -22.60
N GLN A 198 -0.60 13.92 -21.32
CA GLN A 198 0.33 13.77 -20.19
C GLN A 198 1.02 12.39 -20.12
N LYS A 199 0.48 11.36 -20.80
CA LYS A 199 0.92 9.95 -20.66
C LYS A 199 1.50 9.31 -21.91
N LYS A 200 1.59 10.01 -23.04
CA LYS A 200 2.15 9.50 -24.32
C LYS A 200 3.50 8.78 -24.21
N SER A 201 4.34 9.11 -23.22
CA SER A 201 5.67 8.50 -23.03
C SER A 201 5.72 7.35 -22.02
N SER A 202 4.62 7.03 -21.34
CA SER A 202 4.62 5.99 -20.30
C SER A 202 4.51 4.60 -20.92
N LYS A 203 5.59 3.82 -20.86
CA LYS A 203 5.55 2.38 -21.21
C LYS A 203 4.68 1.55 -20.26
N LYS A 204 4.40 2.04 -19.04
CA LYS A 204 3.57 1.34 -18.06
C LYS A 204 2.09 1.45 -18.43
N HIS A 205 1.38 0.32 -18.41
CA HIS A 205 -0.07 0.21 -18.73
C HIS A 205 -0.43 0.57 -20.18
N PHE A 206 0.50 0.31 -21.09
CA PHE A 206 0.34 0.62 -22.51
C PHE A 206 -0.95 0.05 -23.11
N SER A 207 -1.35 -1.18 -22.75
CA SER A 207 -2.59 -1.80 -23.24
C SER A 207 -3.85 -0.99 -22.88
N ILE A 208 -3.96 -0.57 -21.61
CA ILE A 208 -5.12 0.21 -21.13
C ILE A 208 -5.12 1.62 -21.76
N ILE A 209 -3.94 2.23 -21.91
CA ILE A 209 -3.79 3.53 -22.57
C ILE A 209 -4.22 3.43 -24.04
N GLN A 210 -3.82 2.38 -24.76
CA GLN A 210 -4.26 2.14 -26.13
C GLN A 210 -5.78 1.94 -26.24
N ARG A 211 -6.41 1.23 -25.29
CA ARG A 211 -7.88 1.12 -25.25
C ARG A 211 -8.54 2.48 -25.02
N LEU A 212 -8.00 3.29 -24.11
CA LEU A 212 -8.47 4.67 -23.90
C LEU A 212 -8.34 5.52 -25.17
N GLU A 213 -7.22 5.43 -25.88
CA GLU A 213 -7.04 6.11 -27.17
C GLU A 213 -8.05 5.64 -28.22
N PHE A 214 -8.32 4.33 -28.26
CA PHE A 214 -9.33 3.76 -29.16
C PHE A 214 -10.73 4.29 -28.84
N TYR A 215 -11.10 4.37 -27.56
CA TYR A 215 -12.37 4.96 -27.13
C TYR A 215 -12.45 6.45 -27.45
N LEU A 216 -11.37 7.19 -27.25
CA LEU A 216 -11.30 8.60 -27.65
C LEU A 216 -11.51 8.76 -29.16
N ARG A 217 -10.89 7.91 -30.00
CA ARG A 217 -11.12 7.90 -31.46
C ARG A 217 -12.57 7.56 -31.80
N THR A 218 -13.18 6.63 -31.08
CA THR A 218 -14.58 6.24 -31.27
C THR A 218 -15.52 7.39 -30.95
N ILE A 219 -15.28 8.12 -29.86
CA ILE A 219 -16.04 9.34 -29.52
C ILE A 219 -15.90 10.39 -30.63
N LYS A 220 -14.68 10.60 -31.15
CA LYS A 220 -14.42 11.58 -32.23
C LYS A 220 -15.14 11.24 -33.53
N THR A 221 -15.24 9.96 -33.87
CA THR A 221 -15.74 9.49 -35.18
C THR A 221 -17.22 9.18 -35.16
N LYS A 222 -17.70 8.50 -34.11
CA LYS A 222 -19.08 8.00 -34.01
C LYS A 222 -19.94 8.80 -33.04
N GLY A 223 -19.36 9.69 -32.24
CA GLY A 223 -20.11 10.46 -31.24
C GLY A 223 -20.82 9.58 -30.21
N THR A 224 -20.28 8.40 -29.90
CA THR A 224 -20.86 7.46 -28.93
C THR A 224 -19.76 6.76 -28.14
N LEU A 225 -20.05 6.42 -26.88
CA LEU A 225 -19.20 5.59 -26.04
C LEU A 225 -20.08 4.49 -25.41
N PRO A 226 -19.92 3.21 -25.81
CA PRO A 226 -20.68 2.11 -25.23
C PRO A 226 -20.40 1.98 -23.74
N LYS A 227 -21.45 1.84 -22.92
CA LYS A 227 -21.32 1.73 -21.46
C LYS A 227 -20.68 0.41 -21.06
N GLU A 228 -20.94 -0.64 -21.83
CA GLU A 228 -20.46 -2.00 -21.65
C GLU A 228 -18.92 -2.04 -21.79
N GLU A 229 -18.39 -1.42 -22.84
CA GLU A 229 -16.94 -1.31 -23.09
C GLU A 229 -16.19 -0.57 -21.98
N LEU A 230 -16.84 0.44 -21.39
CA LEU A 230 -16.28 1.18 -20.27
C LEU A 230 -16.30 0.36 -18.97
N ASN A 231 -17.32 -0.47 -18.75
CA ASN A 231 -17.36 -1.39 -17.61
C ASN A 231 -16.26 -2.45 -17.75
N LEU A 232 -16.08 -3.02 -18.94
CA LEU A 232 -14.98 -3.95 -19.23
C LEU A 232 -13.61 -3.32 -19.00
N LEU A 233 -13.44 -2.04 -19.35
CA LEU A 233 -12.20 -1.31 -19.07
C LEU A 233 -11.96 -1.17 -17.56
N VAL A 234 -13.00 -0.89 -16.77
CA VAL A 234 -12.88 -0.81 -15.30
C VAL A 234 -12.43 -2.13 -14.71
N GLU A 235 -13.06 -3.23 -15.14
CA GLU A 235 -12.69 -4.59 -14.70
C GLU A 235 -11.25 -4.92 -15.06
N GLU A 236 -10.84 -4.67 -16.31
CA GLU A 236 -9.47 -4.92 -16.76
C GLU A 236 -8.42 -4.15 -15.93
N ILE A 237 -8.65 -2.89 -15.55
CA ILE A 237 -7.69 -2.15 -14.72
C ILE A 237 -7.57 -2.79 -13.34
N TRP A 238 -8.69 -3.23 -12.75
CA TRP A 238 -8.67 -3.90 -11.46
C TRP A 238 -7.92 -5.22 -11.53
N ASP A 239 -8.12 -6.00 -12.59
CA ASP A 239 -7.38 -7.24 -12.82
C ASP A 239 -5.88 -6.97 -12.97
N HIS A 240 -5.51 -5.96 -13.77
CA HIS A 240 -4.12 -5.51 -13.92
C HIS A 240 -3.52 -5.03 -12.60
N TYR A 241 -4.32 -4.37 -11.77
CA TYR A 241 -3.91 -3.91 -10.46
C TYR A 241 -3.69 -5.09 -9.52
N GLU A 242 -4.59 -6.07 -9.48
CA GLU A 242 -4.46 -7.29 -8.68
C GLU A 242 -3.22 -8.09 -9.07
N VAL A 243 -2.99 -8.33 -10.37
CA VAL A 243 -1.77 -8.96 -10.87
C VAL A 243 -0.51 -8.19 -10.44
N SER A 244 -0.60 -6.86 -10.38
CA SER A 244 0.51 -6.02 -9.92
C SER A 244 0.74 -6.13 -8.41
N LEU A 245 -0.31 -6.33 -7.61
CA LEU A 245 -0.21 -6.62 -6.18
C LEU A 245 0.43 -7.98 -5.92
N GLU A 246 0.10 -9.00 -6.72
CA GLU A 246 0.77 -10.31 -6.62
C GLU A 246 2.27 -10.21 -6.97
N LYS A 247 2.62 -9.43 -7.99
CA LYS A 247 4.03 -9.14 -8.32
C LYS A 247 4.73 -8.42 -7.18
N MET A 248 4.06 -7.47 -6.52
CA MET A 248 4.58 -6.78 -5.34
C MET A 248 4.88 -7.78 -4.22
N GLU A 249 3.96 -8.70 -3.93
CA GLU A 249 4.13 -9.72 -2.91
C GLU A 249 5.34 -10.62 -3.19
N LYS A 250 5.49 -11.09 -4.43
CA LYS A 250 6.67 -11.88 -4.86
C LYS A 250 7.97 -11.11 -4.71
N LEU A 251 7.99 -9.83 -5.06
CA LEU A 251 9.17 -8.97 -4.88
C LEU A 251 9.50 -8.75 -3.39
N LEU A 252 8.48 -8.55 -2.56
CA LEU A 252 8.67 -8.40 -1.10
C LEU A 252 9.23 -9.67 -0.46
N LEU A 253 8.84 -10.86 -0.94
CA LEU A 253 9.45 -12.11 -0.53
C LEU A 253 10.96 -12.15 -0.84
N GLY A 254 11.36 -11.72 -2.05
CA GLY A 254 12.76 -11.62 -2.44
C GLY A 254 13.54 -10.61 -1.58
N VAL A 255 12.96 -9.43 -1.33
CA VAL A 255 13.55 -8.41 -0.46
C VAL A 255 13.72 -8.92 0.97
N LYS A 256 12.72 -9.63 1.51
CA LYS A 256 12.80 -10.25 2.83
C LYS A 256 13.98 -11.22 2.91
N LEU A 257 14.11 -12.13 1.93
CA LEU A 257 15.22 -13.08 1.88
C LEU A 257 16.57 -12.36 1.81
N LEU A 258 16.68 -11.34 0.97
CA LEU A 258 17.90 -10.55 0.83
C LEU A 258 18.25 -9.80 2.12
N SER A 259 17.27 -9.17 2.77
CA SER A 259 17.47 -8.49 4.06
C SER A 259 17.89 -9.46 5.16
N PHE A 260 17.36 -10.68 5.16
CA PHE A 260 17.80 -11.73 6.08
C PHE A 260 19.27 -12.12 5.83
N LEU A 261 19.63 -12.36 4.56
CA LEU A 261 20.99 -12.73 4.16
C LEU A 261 22.04 -11.66 4.45
N LEU A 262 21.68 -10.37 4.32
CA LEU A 262 22.63 -9.27 4.49
C LEU A 262 22.68 -8.72 5.92
N PHE A 263 21.58 -8.75 6.68
CA PHE A 263 21.51 -8.09 7.98
C PHE A 263 21.41 -9.05 9.16
N VAL A 264 20.72 -10.19 9.00
CA VAL A 264 20.49 -11.12 10.11
C VAL A 264 21.61 -12.14 10.17
N ILE A 265 21.90 -12.81 9.04
CA ILE A 265 22.92 -13.86 8.98
C ILE A 265 24.32 -13.35 9.37
N PRO A 266 24.82 -12.20 8.86
CA PRO A 266 26.14 -11.71 9.26
C PRO A 266 26.22 -11.35 10.74
N GLY A 267 25.15 -10.78 11.31
CA GLY A 267 25.08 -10.54 12.75
C GLY A 267 25.14 -11.82 13.57
N TYR A 268 24.50 -12.88 13.09
CA TYR A 268 24.57 -14.21 13.71
C TYR A 268 25.96 -14.86 13.59
N PHE A 269 26.59 -14.82 12.41
CA PHE A 269 27.94 -15.36 12.23
C PHE A 269 28.99 -14.56 13.03
N TYR A 270 28.86 -13.24 13.08
CA TYR A 270 29.69 -12.40 13.94
C TYR A 270 29.57 -12.82 15.41
N SER A 271 28.34 -13.03 15.88
CA SER A 271 28.06 -13.53 17.23
C SER A 271 28.75 -14.86 17.53
N ILE A 272 28.68 -15.83 16.62
CA ILE A 272 29.38 -17.12 16.77
C ILE A 272 30.90 -16.92 16.78
N GLY A 273 31.41 -16.07 15.88
CA GLY A 273 32.85 -15.77 15.79
C GLY A 273 33.41 -15.23 17.11
N LEU A 274 32.68 -14.32 17.77
CA LEU A 274 33.03 -13.81 19.10
C LEU A 274 33.09 -14.93 20.14
N VAL A 275 32.10 -15.82 20.13
CA VAL A 275 32.03 -16.96 21.06
C VAL A 275 33.21 -17.91 20.85
N ILE A 276 33.53 -18.26 19.60
CA ILE A 276 34.65 -19.17 19.28
C ILE A 276 35.98 -18.53 19.66
N GLY A 277 36.16 -17.23 19.39
CA GLY A 277 37.38 -16.50 19.74
C GLY A 277 37.68 -16.49 21.22
N GLN A 278 36.65 -16.50 22.08
CA GLN A 278 36.81 -16.57 23.53
C GLN A 278 37.08 -17.98 24.07
N VAL A 279 36.65 -19.04 23.36
CA VAL A 279 36.91 -20.44 23.75
C VAL A 279 38.30 -20.91 23.33
N GLY A 280 38.85 -20.33 22.25
CA GLY A 280 40.17 -20.69 21.70
C GLY A 280 41.37 -20.08 22.43
N ILE A 281 41.14 -19.25 23.45
CA ILE A 281 42.15 -18.64 24.33
C ILE A 281 42.03 -19.29 25.71
#